data_AF-A0A897MP49-F1
#
_entry.id   AF-A0A897MP49-F1
#
_cell.length_a   1.000
_cell.length_b   1.000
_cell.length_c   1.000
_cell.angle_alpha   90.00
_cell.angle_beta   90.00
_cell.angle_gamma   90.00
#
_symmetry.space_group_name_H-M   'P 1'
#
loop_
_entity.id
_entity.type
_entity.pdbx_description
1 polymer ?
#
loop_
_entity_poly.entity_id
_entity_poly.type
_entity_poly.pdbx_seq_one_letter_code
_entity_poly.pdbx_strand_id
1 'polypeptide(L)' 'MPEDSSLTEFTEMADDQSQASPEDETDQQSTDAVGDTLTVTFTWSGDGGYCAECKETVARRWTSAGQLVCTDCKEW' A
#
# COMPACT_ATOMS: atom_id res chain seq x y z
N MET A 1 -25.84 -20.00 -5.67
CA MET A 1 -24.49 -19.44 -5.51
C MET A 1 -24.70 -18.01 -5.04
N PRO A 2 -24.26 -17.61 -3.84
CA PRO A 2 -24.34 -16.23 -3.39
C PRO A 2 -23.38 -15.41 -4.26
N GLU A 3 -23.96 -14.66 -5.20
CA GLU A 3 -23.24 -13.70 -6.01
C GLU A 3 -22.92 -12.50 -5.11
N ASP A 4 -21.62 -12.25 -4.94
CA ASP A 4 -20.98 -11.03 -4.47
C ASP A 4 -21.94 -9.93 -3.95
N SER A 5 -22.04 -9.78 -2.62
CA SER A 5 -22.71 -8.64 -1.98
C SER A 5 -22.10 -7.35 -2.54
N SER A 6 -22.82 -6.78 -3.50
CA SER A 6 -22.32 -5.74 -4.37
C SER A 6 -22.12 -4.47 -3.55
N LEU A 7 -20.92 -3.90 -3.68
CA LEU A 7 -20.43 -2.65 -3.05
C LEU A 7 -21.43 -1.46 -3.03
N THR A 8 -22.48 -1.54 -3.83
CA THR A 8 -23.60 -0.59 -3.89
C THR A 8 -24.38 -0.51 -2.58
N GLU A 9 -24.66 -1.62 -1.88
CA GLU A 9 -25.43 -1.57 -0.62
C GLU A 9 -24.68 -0.87 0.52
N PHE A 10 -23.34 -0.92 0.51
CA PHE A 10 -22.50 -0.20 1.46
C PHE A 10 -22.46 1.32 1.19
N THR A 11 -22.69 1.73 -0.07
CA THR A 11 -22.70 3.14 -0.49
C THR A 11 -24.06 3.80 -0.21
N GLU A 12 -25.17 3.07 -0.35
CA GLU A 12 -26.52 3.62 -0.11
C GLU A 12 -26.79 3.97 1.37
N MET A 13 -26.03 3.42 2.33
CA MET A 13 -26.05 3.85 3.74
C MET A 13 -25.07 4.99 4.08
N ALA A 14 -24.20 5.39 3.15
CA ALA A 14 -23.16 6.39 3.38
C ALA A 14 -23.56 7.83 2.98
N ASP A 15 -24.69 8.01 2.29
CA ASP A 15 -25.11 9.31 1.73
C ASP A 15 -25.51 10.36 2.81
N ASP A 16 -25.71 9.95 4.07
CA ASP A 16 -26.09 10.86 5.17
C ASP A 16 -24.91 11.28 6.08
N GLN A 17 -23.65 10.93 5.77
CA GLN A 17 -22.51 11.41 6.57
C GLN A 17 -21.36 11.95 5.72
N SER A 18 -21.46 13.24 5.44
CA SER A 18 -20.40 14.26 5.52
C SER A 18 -19.07 13.99 4.82
N GLN A 19 -18.82 14.78 3.77
CA GLN A 19 -17.53 15.07 3.13
C GLN A 19 -16.29 14.74 3.99
N ALA A 20 -15.58 13.69 3.63
CA ALA A 20 -14.17 13.56 3.94
C ALA A 20 -13.38 13.86 2.65
N SER A 21 -12.68 15.00 2.63
CA SER A 21 -11.63 15.24 1.64
C SER A 21 -10.60 14.11 1.73
N PRO A 22 -10.11 13.55 0.62
CA PRO A 22 -8.90 12.75 0.64
C PRO A 22 -7.73 13.73 0.81
N GLU A 23 -7.51 14.17 2.04
CA GLU A 23 -6.20 14.66 2.44
C GLU A 23 -5.26 13.47 2.31
N ASP A 24 -4.23 13.64 1.48
CA ASP A 24 -3.18 12.67 1.21
C ASP A 24 -2.64 12.13 2.53
N GLU A 25 -3.19 10.99 2.95
CA GLU A 25 -2.66 10.20 4.06
C GLU A 25 -1.39 9.56 3.53
N THR A 26 -0.32 10.36 3.50
CA THR A 26 1.03 9.84 3.59
C THR A 26 1.06 9.03 4.88
N ASP A 27 0.80 7.72 4.77
CA ASP A 27 0.92 6.72 5.82
C ASP A 27 2.34 6.79 6.36
N GLN A 28 2.55 7.69 7.33
CA GLN A 28 3.79 7.83 8.05
C GLN A 28 3.85 6.65 8.99
N GLN A 29 4.35 5.52 8.46
CA GLN A 29 4.62 4.31 9.21
C GLN A 29 5.59 4.63 10.35
N SER A 30 5.03 5.06 11.47
CA SER A 30 5.74 5.41 12.70
C SER A 30 6.15 4.11 13.35
N THR A 31 7.38 3.67 13.07
CA THR A 31 7.95 2.47 13.67
C THR A 31 8.47 2.79 15.08
N ASP A 32 7.59 2.82 16.07
CA ASP A 32 8.01 2.66 17.47
C ASP A 32 8.26 1.16 17.71
N ALA A 33 9.44 0.68 17.34
CA ALA A 33 9.79 -0.73 17.44
C ALA A 33 10.67 -0.97 18.68
N VAL A 34 10.03 -1.13 19.83
CA VAL A 34 10.65 -1.70 21.04
C VAL A 34 10.52 -3.22 20.97
N GLY A 35 11.60 -3.89 20.55
CA GLY A 35 11.73 -5.35 20.59
C GLY A 35 11.63 -6.03 19.23
N ASP A 36 12.70 -6.73 18.86
CA ASP A 36 12.93 -7.46 17.60
C ASP A 36 12.75 -6.62 16.32
N THR A 37 13.85 -6.32 15.63
CA THR A 37 13.83 -5.54 14.39
C THR A 37 13.10 -6.32 13.29
N LEU A 38 11.78 -6.14 13.21
CA LEU A 38 10.99 -6.68 12.12
C LEU A 38 11.51 -6.09 10.81
N THR A 39 12.01 -6.96 9.94
CA THR A 39 12.46 -6.55 8.62
C THR A 39 11.24 -6.21 7.77
N VAL A 40 11.16 -4.96 7.33
CA VAL A 40 10.11 -4.49 6.42
C VAL A 40 10.14 -5.31 5.14
N THR A 41 9.06 -6.04 4.84
CA THR A 41 8.95 -6.91 3.66
C THR A 41 8.53 -6.16 2.40
N PHE A 42 7.83 -5.03 2.56
CA PHE A 42 7.45 -4.15 1.46
C PHE A 42 7.25 -2.73 1.95
N THR A 43 7.34 -1.78 1.04
CA THR A 43 7.02 -0.37 1.25
C THR A 43 6.02 0.09 0.21
N TRP A 44 5.16 1.01 0.60
CA TRP A 44 4.27 1.74 -0.28
C TRP A 44 4.65 3.22 -0.23
N SER A 45 4.57 3.90 -1.38
CA SER A 45 4.91 5.31 -1.50
C SER A 45 3.91 5.93 -2.48
N GLY A 46 3.15 6.94 -2.04
CA GLY A 46 2.13 7.61 -2.87
C GLY A 46 2.71 8.27 -4.12
N ASP A 47 3.87 8.93 -3.99
CA ASP A 47 4.65 9.48 -5.12
C ASP A 47 5.33 8.38 -5.97
N GLY A 48 5.30 7.14 -5.49
CA GLY A 48 6.07 6.03 -6.01
C GLY A 48 7.54 6.11 -5.62
N GLY A 49 8.25 5.00 -5.83
CA GLY A 49 9.70 4.97 -5.68
C GLY A 49 10.35 4.12 -6.75
N TYR A 50 11.63 4.36 -6.97
CA TYR A 50 12.40 3.66 -8.00
C TYR A 50 12.61 2.19 -7.63
N CYS A 51 12.34 1.32 -8.59
CA CYS A 51 12.78 -0.06 -8.57
C CYS A 51 14.29 -0.15 -8.76
N ALA A 52 14.98 -0.92 -7.92
CA ALA A 52 16.43 -1.11 -8.04
C ALA A 52 16.86 -1.85 -9.32
N GLU A 53 15.97 -2.66 -9.90
CA GLU A 53 16.23 -3.50 -11.09
C GLU A 53 15.90 -2.75 -12.38
N CYS A 54 14.61 -2.46 -12.63
CA CYS A 54 14.14 -1.85 -13.87
C CYS A 54 14.16 -0.31 -13.88
N LYS A 55 14.40 0.32 -12.72
CA LYS A 55 14.37 1.78 -12.53
C LYS A 55 13.04 2.45 -12.84
N GLU A 56 11.96 1.68 -12.93
CA GLU A 56 10.62 2.23 -13.01
C GLU A 56 10.16 2.76 -11.66
N THR A 57 9.39 3.85 -11.66
CA THR A 57 8.77 4.39 -10.46
C THR A 57 7.45 3.67 -10.22
N VAL A 58 7.36 2.94 -9.11
CA VAL A 58 6.15 2.19 -8.74
C VAL A 58 5.68 2.57 -7.33
N ALA A 59 4.37 2.61 -7.14
CA ALA A 59 3.76 2.92 -5.85
C ALA A 59 4.08 1.87 -4.77
N ARG A 60 4.26 0.61 -5.17
CA ARG A 60 4.52 -0.50 -4.25
C ARG A 60 5.83 -1.19 -4.61
N ARG A 61 6.71 -1.37 -3.61
CA ARG A 61 8.00 -2.03 -3.76
C ARG A 61 8.23 -3.05 -2.65
N TRP A 62 8.92 -4.12 -2.95
CA TRP A 62 9.19 -5.24 -2.05
C TRP A 62 10.66 -5.35 -1.75
N THR A 63 10.99 -5.75 -0.53
CA THR A 63 12.36 -6.03 -0.13
C THR A 63 12.78 -7.38 -0.71
N SER A 64 13.75 -7.37 -1.63
CA SER A 64 14.39 -8.56 -2.20
C SER A 64 15.90 -8.41 -2.04
N ALA A 65 16.55 -9.36 -1.38
CA ALA A 65 17.99 -9.31 -1.08
C ALA A 65 18.49 -7.98 -0.46
N GLY A 66 17.63 -7.26 0.28
CA GLY A 66 17.94 -5.96 0.88
C GLY A 66 17.72 -4.75 -0.05
N GLN A 67 17.20 -4.94 -1.25
CA GLN A 67 16.85 -3.88 -2.20
C GLN A 67 15.33 -3.82 -2.41
N LEU A 68 14.82 -2.64 -2.79
CA LEU A 68 13.40 -2.44 -3.08
C LEU A 68 13.14 -2.63 -4.57
N VAL A 69 12.40 -3.69 -4.92
CA VAL A 69 12.07 -4.06 -6.30
C VAL A 69 10.56 -3.95 -6.54
N CYS A 70 10.13 -3.80 -7.80
CA CYS A 70 8.70 -3.82 -8.14
C CYS A 70 8.15 -5.26 -8.11
N THR A 71 6.83 -5.42 -8.26
CA THR A 71 6.18 -6.74 -8.22
C THR A 71 6.64 -7.65 -9.35
N ASP A 72 7.06 -7.06 -10.47
CA ASP A 72 7.44 -7.77 -11.69
C ASP A 72 8.88 -8.29 -11.60
N CYS A 73 9.80 -7.45 -11.09
CA CYS A 73 11.20 -7.83 -10.90
C CYS A 73 11.43 -8.67 -9.63
N LYS A 74 10.43 -8.85 -8.78
CA LYS A 74 10.59 -9.68 -7.58
C LYS A 74 10.59 -11.15 -7.98
N GLU A 75 11.69 -11.84 -7.72
CA GLU A 75 11.71 -13.31 -7.76
C GLU A 75 10.92 -13.83 -6.53
N TRP A 76 9.87 -14.59 -6.79
CA TRP A 76 8.95 -15.13 -5.79
C TRP A 76 8.96 -16.65 -5.79
#